data_AF-A0ABD6FL12-F1
#
_entry.id   AF-A0ABD6FL12-F1
#
_cell.length_a   1.000
_cell.length_b   1.000
_cell.length_c   1.000
_cell.angle_alpha   90.00
_cell.angle_beta   90.00
_cell.angle_gamma   90.00
#
_symmetry.space_group_name_H-M   'P 1'
#
loop_
_entity.id
_entity.type
_entity.pdbx_description
1 polymer ?
#
loop_
_entity_poly.entity_id
_entity_poly.type
_entity_poly.pdbx_seq_one_letter_code
_entity_poly.pdbx_strand_id
1 'polypeptide(L)' 'MSDWSRYDESDAKVRPGRGSRPRSKIRPSHDDAVDGTVIAVDRGRYTVRTADAAVVAVKARELG' A
#
# COMPACT_ATOMS: atom_id res chain seq x y z
N MET A 1 -24.18 -14.85 -33.85
CA MET A 1 -24.64 -15.56 -32.64
C MET A 1 -23.41 -16.10 -31.95
N SER A 2 -23.17 -15.77 -30.68
CA SER A 2 -22.01 -16.30 -29.95
C SER A 2 -22.17 -17.80 -29.74
N ASP A 3 -21.09 -18.55 -29.99
CA ASP A 3 -21.00 -19.98 -29.76
C ASP A 3 -20.83 -20.26 -28.27
N TRP A 4 -21.90 -20.76 -27.64
CA TRP A 4 -21.97 -21.02 -26.20
C TRP A 4 -21.32 -22.35 -25.81
N SER A 5 -20.94 -23.20 -26.77
CA SER A 5 -20.37 -24.53 -26.52
C SER A 5 -18.97 -24.52 -25.90
N ARG A 6 -18.30 -23.36 -25.94
CA ARG A 6 -16.95 -23.17 -25.40
C ARG A 6 -16.92 -22.87 -23.90
N TYR A 7 -18.05 -22.46 -23.32
CA TYR A 7 -18.10 -22.16 -21.90
C TYR A 7 -18.33 -23.42 -21.08
N ASP A 8 -17.49 -23.68 -20.09
CA ASP A 8 -17.65 -24.77 -19.14
C ASP A 8 -17.72 -24.29 -17.67
N GLU A 9 -17.91 -25.21 -16.73
CA GLU A 9 -18.08 -24.91 -15.30
C GLU A 9 -16.82 -24.23 -14.69
N SER A 10 -15.66 -24.37 -15.33
CA SER A 10 -14.40 -23.74 -14.91
C SER A 10 -14.29 -22.26 -15.33
N ASP A 11 -15.12 -21.80 -16.27
CA ASP A 11 -15.20 -20.38 -16.65
C ASP A 11 -15.89 -19.50 -15.59
N ALA A 12 -16.50 -20.13 -14.58
CA ALA A 12 -17.06 -19.44 -13.42
C ALA A 12 -15.93 -18.82 -12.59
N LYS A 13 -15.72 -17.50 -12.76
CA LYS A 13 -14.78 -16.73 -11.93
C LYS A 13 -15.24 -16.72 -10.47
N VAL A 14 -14.58 -17.50 -9.62
CA VAL A 14 -14.80 -17.47 -8.17
C VAL A 14 -14.34 -16.11 -7.65
N ARG A 15 -15.25 -15.33 -7.08
CA ARG A 15 -14.86 -14.10 -6.39
C ARG A 15 -13.89 -14.47 -5.27
N PRO A 16 -12.77 -13.72 -5.12
CA PRO A 16 -11.95 -13.83 -3.92
C PRO A 16 -12.84 -13.76 -2.69
N GLY A 17 -12.66 -14.69 -1.75
CA GLY A 17 -13.40 -14.72 -0.50
C GLY A 17 -13.22 -13.41 0.29
N ARG A 18 -14.02 -13.22 1.34
CA ARG A 18 -13.93 -12.05 2.24
C ARG A 18 -12.47 -11.86 2.68
N GLY A 19 -11.92 -10.65 2.47
CA GLY A 19 -10.54 -10.30 2.80
C GLY A 19 -10.19 -10.70 4.24
N SER A 20 -9.08 -11.42 4.40
CA SER A 20 -8.87 -12.35 5.51
C SER A 20 -8.20 -11.76 6.75
N ARG A 21 -7.93 -10.45 6.81
CA ARG A 21 -7.41 -9.84 8.03
C ARG A 21 -8.11 -8.52 8.34
N PRO A 22 -8.86 -8.45 9.46
CA PRO A 22 -9.24 -7.17 10.05
C PRO A 22 -7.99 -6.31 10.20
N ARG A 23 -8.12 -5.02 9.90
CA ARG A 23 -7.04 -4.08 10.18
C ARG A 23 -6.72 -4.17 11.68
N SER A 24 -5.43 -4.35 12.00
CA SER A 24 -5.01 -4.36 13.41
C SER A 24 -5.47 -3.06 14.08
N LYS A 25 -6.00 -3.16 15.29
CA LYS A 25 -6.29 -2.00 16.14
C LYS A 25 -5.01 -1.40 16.75
N ILE A 26 -3.91 -2.14 16.68
CA ILE A 26 -2.59 -1.70 17.16
C ILE A 26 -2.03 -0.71 16.13
N ARG A 27 -1.86 0.53 16.57
CA ARG A 27 -1.23 1.57 15.77
C ARG A 27 0.29 1.37 15.76
N PRO A 28 0.98 1.64 14.64
CA PRO A 28 2.44 1.68 14.64
C PRO A 28 2.90 2.81 15.57
N SER A 29 3.83 2.51 16.48
CA SER A 29 4.45 3.51 17.35
C SER A 29 5.51 4.35 16.63
N HIS A 30 6.08 3.82 15.53
CA HIS A 30 7.18 4.43 14.79
C HIS A 30 8.44 4.66 15.64
N ASP A 31 8.68 3.80 16.64
CA ASP A 31 9.82 3.95 17.57
C ASP A 31 11.18 3.89 16.86
N ASP A 32 11.28 3.14 15.76
CA ASP A 32 12.51 3.01 14.95
C ASP A 32 12.61 4.07 13.83
N ALA A 33 11.79 5.13 13.87
CA ALA A 33 11.86 6.18 12.87
C ALA A 33 13.17 6.98 12.96
N VAL A 34 13.79 7.21 11.81
CA VAL A 34 15.03 8.00 11.71
C VAL A 34 14.70 9.46 11.41
N ASP A 35 15.33 10.38 12.14
CA ASP A 35 15.20 11.82 11.90
C ASP A 35 15.80 12.23 10.55
N GLY A 36 15.16 13.20 9.90
CA GLY A 36 15.64 13.73 8.64
C GLY A 36 15.05 15.09 8.31
N THR A 37 15.75 15.85 7.46
CA THR A 37 15.34 17.18 7.00
C THR A 37 14.78 17.11 5.59
N VAL A 38 13.62 17.72 5.36
CA VAL A 38 13.02 17.82 4.03
C VAL A 38 13.83 18.80 3.18
N ILE A 39 14.32 18.34 2.03
CA ILE A 39 15.11 19.15 1.09
C ILE A 39 14.39 19.42 -0.24
N ALA A 40 13.36 18.63 -0.58
CA ALA A 40 12.50 18.88 -1.74
C ALA A 40 11.09 18.32 -1.53
N VAL A 41 10.12 18.93 -2.21
CA VAL A 41 8.70 18.54 -2.17
C VAL A 41 8.17 18.37 -3.59
N ASP A 42 7.70 17.17 -3.90
CA ASP A 42 7.01 16.81 -5.12
C ASP A 42 5.52 16.55 -4.85
N ARG A 43 4.78 16.06 -5.85
CA ARG A 43 3.36 15.68 -5.79
C ARG A 43 3.06 14.60 -4.73
N GLY A 44 3.07 14.98 -3.45
CA GLY A 44 2.84 14.12 -2.29
C GLY A 44 4.07 13.33 -1.80
N ARG A 45 5.25 13.55 -2.40
CA ARG A 45 6.52 12.91 -2.01
C ARG A 45 7.49 13.96 -1.48
N TYR A 46 8.28 13.58 -0.50
CA TYR A 46 9.29 14.41 0.13
C TYR A 46 10.65 13.78 -0.10
N THR A 47 11.61 14.53 -0.62
CA THR A 47 13.02 14.11 -0.53
C THR A 47 13.52 14.55 0.84
N VAL A 48 13.97 13.58 1.63
CA VAL A 48 14.42 13.78 3.00
C VAL A 48 15.90 13.40 3.09
N ARG A 49 16.72 14.29 3.63
CA ARG A 49 18.11 14.00 3.99
C ARG A 49 18.13 13.47 5.42
N THR A 50 18.51 12.21 5.58
CA THR A 50 18.86 11.62 6.88
C THR A 50 20.37 11.76 7.12
N ALA A 51 20.86 11.26 8.26
CA ALA A 51 22.30 11.21 8.54
C ALA A 51 23.08 10.43 7.46
N ASP A 52 22.51 9.33 6.97
CA ASP A 52 23.22 8.39 6.11
C ASP A 52 22.92 8.58 4.62
N ALA A 53 21.72 9.08 4.27
CA ALA A 53 21.27 9.08 2.87
C ALA A 53 20.22 10.14 2.56
N ALA A 54 19.99 10.35 1.26
CA ALA A 54 18.76 10.98 0.79
C ALA A 54 17.73 9.89 0.48
N VAL A 55 16.54 10.00 1.07
CA VAL A 55 15.44 9.06 0.90
C VAL A 55 14.20 9.77 0.35
N VAL A 56 13.33 9.02 -0.31
CA VAL A 56 12.00 9.50 -0.70
C VAL A 56 11.00 9.02 0.34
N ALA A 57 10.30 9.96 0.96
CA ALA A 57 9.28 9.71 1.96
C ALA A 57 7.91 10.19 1.48
N VAL A 58 6.86 9.66 2.11
CA VAL A 58 5.49 10.14 1.98
C VAL A 58 4.95 10.45 3.37
N LYS A 59 4.02 11.40 3.46
CA LYS A 59 3.39 11.71 4.75
C LYS A 59 2.65 10.47 5.26
N ALA A 60 2.98 10.04 6.47
CA ALA A 60 2.29 8.92 7.11
C ALA A 60 0.79 9.25 7.24
N ARG A 61 -0.05 8.25 7.00
CA ARG A 61 -1.50 8.30 7.27
C ARG A 61 -1.81 7.14 8.20
N GLU A 62 -2.68 7.37 9.18
CA GLU A 62 -3.09 6.28 10.07
C GLU A 62 -3.72 5.13 9.26
N LEU A 63 -3.31 3.90 9.59
CA LEU A 63 -4.03 2.70 9.20
C LEU A 63 -5.41 2.81 9.87
N GLY A 64 -6.41 3.26 9.11
CA GLY A 64 -7.66 3.77 9.69
C GLY A 64 -8.63 2.76 10.29
#